data_AF-A0A0K1S959-F1
#
_entry.id   AF-A0A0K1S959-F1
#
_cell.length_a   1.000
_cell.length_b   1.000
_cell.length_c   1.000
_cell.angle_alpha   90.00
_cell.angle_beta   90.00
_cell.angle_gamma   90.00
#
_symmetry.space_group_name_H-M   'P 1'
#
loop_
_entity.id
_entity.type
_entity.pdbx_description
1 polymer ?
#
loop_
_entity_poly.entity_id
_entity_poly.type
_entity_poly.pdbx_seq_one_letter_code
_entity_poly.pdbx_strand_id
1 'polypeptide(L)'
;MADLAAQWRLKTLLVVPVKLGSISQTVANIALAEQKKVNLGGIILNCLEPRTETEIEQLTPIDLIQSLTNCPVLGVFPFIEDRRDLDKLASVVASWPEIKLPAHLNCLLRRGKRHKAQGKADSQHLSI
;
A
#
# COMPACT_ATOMS: atom_id res chain seq x y z
N MET A 1 -14.96 -27.36 -1.48
CA MET A 1 -15.23 -25.90 -1.64
C MET A 1 -13.92 -25.10 -1.60
N ALA A 2 -12.96 -25.40 -2.49
CA ALA A 2 -11.64 -24.76 -2.53
C ALA A 2 -11.35 -24.03 -3.86
N ASP A 3 -11.99 -24.46 -4.95
CA ASP A 3 -11.87 -23.83 -6.28
C ASP A 3 -12.56 -22.47 -6.42
N LEU A 4 -13.51 -22.14 -5.52
CA LEU A 4 -14.29 -20.89 -5.62
C LEU A 4 -13.47 -19.67 -5.18
N ALA A 5 -12.63 -19.81 -4.14
CA ALA A 5 -11.82 -18.70 -3.61
C ALA A 5 -10.62 -18.35 -4.53
N ALA A 6 -10.05 -19.35 -5.21
CA ALA A 6 -8.95 -19.15 -6.16
C ALA A 6 -9.38 -18.37 -7.42
N GLN A 7 -10.66 -18.43 -7.81
CA GLN A 7 -11.20 -17.67 -8.94
C GLN A 7 -11.53 -16.20 -8.59
N TRP A 8 -11.65 -15.85 -7.31
CA TRP A 8 -12.21 -14.54 -6.93
C TRP A 8 -11.27 -13.35 -7.03
N ARG A 9 -9.96 -13.54 -7.32
CA ARG A 9 -8.97 -12.43 -7.46
C ARG A 9 -9.16 -11.33 -6.41
N LEU A 10 -9.44 -11.74 -5.17
CA LEU A 10 -9.90 -10.83 -4.13
C LEU A 10 -8.86 -9.74 -3.91
N LYS A 11 -9.36 -8.51 -3.90
CA LYS A 11 -8.53 -7.34 -3.67
C LYS A 11 -7.99 -7.41 -2.24
N THR A 12 -6.68 -7.41 -2.11
CA THR A 12 -5.97 -7.54 -0.83
C THR A 12 -5.47 -6.17 -0.37
N LEU A 13 -5.49 -5.94 0.94
CA LEU A 13 -4.90 -4.77 1.58
C LEU A 13 -3.71 -5.17 2.44
N LEU A 14 -2.64 -4.39 2.37
CA LEU A 14 -1.48 -4.59 3.22
C LEU A 14 -1.59 -3.69 4.45
N VAL A 15 -1.72 -4.28 5.63
CA VAL A 15 -1.67 -3.55 6.91
C VAL A 15 -0.23 -3.54 7.40
N VAL A 16 0.33 -2.36 7.64
CA VAL A 16 1.71 -2.18 8.11
C VAL A 16 1.69 -1.40 9.42
N PRO A 17 2.40 -1.83 10.47
CA PRO A 17 2.54 -1.01 11.66
C PRO A 17 3.33 0.26 11.35
N VAL A 18 2.98 1.38 11.97
CA VAL A 18 3.87 2.54 12.03
C VAL A 18 4.97 2.18 13.03
N LYS A 19 6.25 2.14 12.64
CA LYS A 19 7.45 1.97 13.50
C LYS A 19 8.73 2.11 12.66
N LEU A 20 9.89 2.25 13.30
CA LEU A 20 11.19 2.19 12.61
C LEU A 20 11.34 0.88 11.80
N GLY A 21 11.81 1.01 10.57
CA GLY A 21 11.99 -0.12 9.65
C GLY A 21 10.73 -0.55 8.90
N SER A 22 9.57 0.08 9.15
CA SER A 22 8.32 -0.28 8.48
C SER A 22 8.33 0.00 6.99
N ILE A 23 9.12 0.97 6.54
CA ILE A 23 9.31 1.26 5.11
C ILE A 23 9.93 0.05 4.40
N SER A 24 11.04 -0.49 4.92
CA SER A 24 11.72 -1.66 4.36
C SER A 24 10.82 -2.89 4.35
N GLN A 25 10.07 -3.12 5.44
CA GLN A 25 9.09 -4.20 5.53
C GLN A 25 7.97 -4.03 4.49
N THR A 26 7.47 -2.81 4.31
CA THR A 26 6.44 -2.48 3.32
C THR A 26 6.92 -2.76 1.91
N VAL A 27 8.10 -2.26 1.55
CA VAL A 27 8.70 -2.48 0.22
C VAL A 27 8.92 -3.96 -0.06
N ALA A 28 9.47 -4.71 0.90
CA ALA A 28 9.70 -6.15 0.77
C ALA A 28 8.39 -6.93 0.60
N ASN A 29 7.38 -6.64 1.41
CA ASN A 29 6.08 -7.31 1.33
C ASN A 29 5.35 -7.01 0.02
N ILE A 30 5.49 -5.79 -0.51
CA ILE A 30 4.92 -5.42 -1.81
C ILE A 30 5.66 -6.12 -2.96
N ALA A 31 6.99 -6.19 -2.92
CA ALA A 31 7.76 -6.95 -3.89
C ALA A 31 7.40 -8.45 -3.86
N LEU A 32 7.17 -9.02 -2.68
CA LEU A 32 6.72 -10.40 -2.54
C LEU A 32 5.30 -10.58 -3.10
N ALA A 33 4.37 -9.66 -2.79
CA ALA A 33 3.01 -9.67 -3.35
C ALA A 33 3.02 -9.59 -4.89
N GLU A 34 3.95 -8.82 -5.46
CA GLU A 34 4.20 -8.74 -6.90
C GLU A 34 4.62 -10.08 -7.49
N GLN A 35 5.63 -10.72 -6.91
CA GLN A 35 6.10 -12.04 -7.35
C GLN A 35 5.01 -13.10 -7.28
N LYS A 36 4.13 -13.01 -6.27
CA LYS A 36 3.01 -13.93 -6.05
C LYS A 36 1.74 -13.54 -6.83
N LYS A 37 1.77 -12.46 -7.62
CA LYS A 37 0.62 -11.95 -8.41
C LYS A 37 -0.62 -11.68 -7.55
N VAL A 38 -0.43 -11.25 -6.32
CA VAL A 38 -1.53 -10.87 -5.41
C VAL A 38 -2.14 -9.57 -5.90
N ASN A 39 -3.47 -9.45 -5.88
CA ASN A 39 -4.17 -8.23 -6.29
C ASN A 39 -4.14 -7.19 -5.17
N LEU A 40 -3.02 -6.48 -5.00
CA LEU A 40 -2.85 -5.50 -3.95
C LEU A 40 -3.53 -4.17 -4.30
N GLY A 41 -4.45 -3.75 -3.43
CA GLY A 41 -5.29 -2.56 -3.61
C GLY A 41 -4.80 -1.28 -2.93
N GLY A 42 -3.91 -1.42 -1.96
CA GLY A 42 -3.40 -0.30 -1.16
C GLY A 42 -2.79 -0.76 0.16
N ILE A 43 -2.31 0.23 0.91
CA ILE A 43 -1.64 0.07 2.20
C ILE A 43 -2.46 0.78 3.27
N ILE A 44 -2.65 0.15 4.42
CA ILE A 44 -3.18 0.78 5.63
C ILE A 44 -2.05 0.82 6.65
N LEU A 45 -1.73 2.01 7.14
CA LEU A 45 -0.80 2.16 8.25
C LEU A 45 -1.56 1.97 9.55
N ASN A 46 -1.04 1.20 10.49
CA ASN A 46 -1.69 0.92 11.76
C ASN A 46 -0.82 1.41 12.91
N CYS A 47 -1.34 2.31 13.74
CA CYS A 47 -0.64 2.76 14.94
C CYS A 47 -0.78 1.73 16.06
N LEU A 48 0.33 1.06 16.40
CA LEU A 48 0.38 0.09 17.49
C LEU A 48 0.54 0.71 18.88
N GLU A 49 0.88 1.99 18.93
CA GLU A 49 1.11 2.79 20.12
C GLU A 49 0.49 4.18 19.90
N PRO A 50 0.11 4.92 20.96
CA PRO A 50 -0.33 6.30 20.85
C PRO A 50 0.82 7.12 20.27
N ARG A 51 0.61 7.69 19.08
CA ARG A 51 1.59 8.55 18.42
C ARG A 51 0.92 9.77 17.84
N THR A 52 1.68 10.86 17.85
CA THR A 52 1.32 12.11 17.19
C THR A 52 1.51 12.00 15.69
N GLU A 53 0.82 12.86 14.94
CA GLU A 53 0.93 12.92 13.47
C GLU A 53 2.37 13.17 13.03
N THR A 54 3.11 14.05 13.73
CA THR A 54 4.52 14.34 13.47
C THR A 54 5.42 13.12 13.64
N GLU A 55 5.16 12.26 14.64
CA GLU A 55 5.92 11.01 14.82
C GLU A 55 5.61 10.01 13.72
N ILE A 56 4.37 9.96 13.23
CA ILE A 56 3.97 9.10 12.11
C ILE A 56 4.70 9.55 10.84
N GLU A 57 4.74 10.86 10.56
CA GLU A 57 5.47 11.43 9.43
C GLU A 57 6.98 11.15 9.49
N GLN A 58 7.58 11.21 10.67
CA GLN A 58 9.01 10.92 10.84
C GLN A 58 9.34 9.43 10.67
N LEU A 59 8.52 8.55 11.24
CA LEU A 59 8.78 7.11 11.25
C LEU A 59 8.39 6.43 9.94
N THR A 60 7.29 6.88 9.34
CA THR A 60 6.70 6.26 8.15
C THR A 60 6.03 7.33 7.28
N PRO A 61 6.83 8.21 6.64
CA PRO A 61 6.30 9.24 5.76
C PRO A 61 5.54 8.59 4.60
N ILE A 62 4.25 8.94 4.49
CA ILE A 62 3.33 8.35 3.53
C ILE A 62 3.84 8.55 2.10
N ASP A 63 4.31 9.77 1.78
CA ASP A 63 4.84 10.11 0.46
C ASP A 63 6.06 9.24 0.07
N LEU A 64 6.91 8.92 1.04
CA LEU A 64 8.06 8.06 0.79
C LEU A 64 7.63 6.61 0.52
N ILE A 65 6.67 6.09 1.28
CA ILE A 65 6.12 4.75 1.02
C ILE A 65 5.47 4.71 -0.37
N GLN A 66 4.64 5.70 -0.70
CA GLN A 66 3.95 5.74 -1.98
C GLN A 66 4.91 5.89 -3.16
N SER A 67 5.96 6.70 -3.04
CA SER A 67 6.98 6.86 -4.10
C SER A 67 7.82 5.61 -4.31
N LEU A 68 8.22 4.91 -3.24
CA LEU A 68 9.01 3.68 -3.33
C LEU A 68 8.20 2.47 -3.84
N THR A 69 6.93 2.41 -3.46
CA THR A 69 6.10 1.22 -3.68
C THR A 69 5.13 1.38 -4.85
N ASN A 70 4.87 2.63 -5.27
CA ASN A 70 3.84 3.01 -6.25
C ASN A 70 2.45 2.44 -5.88
N CYS A 71 2.22 2.19 -4.58
CA CYS A 71 0.96 1.73 -4.00
C CYS A 71 0.37 2.88 -3.19
N PRO A 72 -0.96 3.14 -3.25
CA PRO A 72 -1.56 4.17 -2.43
C PRO A 72 -1.62 3.74 -0.97
N VAL A 73 -1.32 4.66 -0.07
CA VAL A 73 -1.71 4.53 1.33
C VAL A 73 -3.15 5.02 1.42
N LEU A 74 -4.05 4.16 1.88
CA LEU A 74 -5.48 4.43 1.96
C LEU A 74 -5.84 5.22 3.23
N GLY A 75 -4.99 5.13 4.25
CA GLY A 75 -5.16 5.85 5.50
C GLY A 75 -4.30 5.30 6.61
N VAL A 76 -4.33 6.01 7.74
CA VAL A 76 -3.74 5.58 9.01
C VAL A 76 -4.87 5.19 9.94
N PHE A 77 -4.78 4.00 10.52
CA PHE A 77 -5.68 3.52 11.56
C PHE A 77 -5.14 3.94 12.93
N PRO A 78 -5.97 4.62 13.75
CA PRO A 78 -5.53 5.14 15.04
C PRO A 78 -5.24 4.02 16.03
N PHE A 79 -4.48 4.34 17.07
CA PHE A 79 -4.19 3.41 18.15
C PHE A 79 -5.45 3.14 18.99
N ILE A 80 -5.70 1.86 19.27
CA ILE A 80 -6.75 1.40 20.18
C ILE A 80 -6.10 0.58 21.28
N GLU A 81 -6.29 1.02 22.52
CA GLU A 81 -5.68 0.42 23.71
C GLU A 81 -6.24 -0.98 24.01
N ASP A 82 -7.58 -1.13 24.09
CA ASP A 82 -8.23 -2.44 24.17
C ASP A 82 -8.89 -2.81 22.85
N ARG A 83 -8.25 -3.71 22.11
CA ARG A 83 -8.73 -4.21 20.81
C ARG A 83 -9.93 -5.15 20.93
N ARG A 84 -10.30 -5.56 22.16
CA ARG A 84 -11.47 -6.41 22.43
C ARG A 84 -12.71 -5.59 22.79
N ASP A 85 -12.54 -4.29 23.03
CA ASP A 85 -13.64 -3.36 23.24
C ASP A 85 -14.30 -3.03 21.90
N LEU A 86 -15.34 -3.81 21.57
CA LEU A 86 -16.07 -3.71 20.30
C LEU A 86 -16.76 -2.36 20.13
N ASP A 87 -17.20 -1.72 21.22
CA ASP A 87 -17.87 -0.43 21.17
C ASP A 87 -16.88 0.68 20.78
N LYS A 88 -15.67 0.65 21.35
CA LYS A 88 -14.59 1.55 20.94
C LYS A 88 -14.16 1.29 19.50
N LEU A 89 -14.01 0.03 19.10
CA LEU A 89 -13.66 -0.32 17.73
C LEU A 89 -14.71 0.17 16.73
N ALA A 90 -16.00 -0.05 17.02
CA ALA A 90 -17.10 0.41 16.18
C ALA A 90 -17.13 1.93 16.07
N SER A 91 -16.94 2.65 17.19
CA SER A 91 -16.88 4.11 17.21
C SER A 91 -15.72 4.64 16.35
N VAL A 92 -14.54 4.04 16.47
CA VAL A 92 -13.36 4.38 15.66
C VAL A 92 -13.65 4.15 14.17
N VAL A 93 -14.14 2.98 13.80
CA VAL A 93 -14.44 2.63 12.40
C VAL A 93 -15.53 3.53 11.82
N ALA A 94 -16.55 3.90 12.60
CA ALA A 94 -17.60 4.83 12.17
C ALA A 94 -17.09 6.25 11.90
N SER A 95 -16.09 6.70 12.66
CA SER A 95 -15.44 8.01 12.48
C SER A 95 -14.33 8.01 11.41
N TRP A 96 -13.86 6.82 11.00
CA TRP A 96 -12.76 6.69 10.05
C TRP A 96 -13.28 7.01 8.63
N PRO A 97 -12.57 7.83 7.84
CA PRO A 97 -13.00 8.15 6.48
C PRO A 97 -13.24 6.90 5.65
N GLU A 98 -14.26 6.97 4.80
CA GLU A 98 -14.65 5.89 3.90
C GLU A 98 -13.44 5.42 3.06
N ILE A 99 -12.98 4.19 3.31
CA ILE A 99 -11.90 3.58 2.54
C ILE A 99 -12.43 3.19 1.18
N LYS A 100 -12.28 4.10 0.22
CA LYS A 100 -12.59 3.80 -1.18
C LYS A 100 -11.49 2.91 -1.73
N LEU A 101 -11.83 1.65 -1.94
CA LEU A 101 -11.00 0.71 -2.70
C LEU A 101 -11.19 1.01 -4.19
N PRO A 102 -10.25 1.69 -4.87
CA PRO A 102 -10.46 2.04 -6.28
C PRO A 102 -10.61 0.79 -7.15
N ALA A 103 -11.76 0.63 -7.81
CA ALA A 103 -12.16 -0.62 -8.49
C ALA A 103 -11.13 -1.13 -9.54
N HIS A 104 -10.33 -0.23 -10.12
CA HIS A 104 -9.36 -0.54 -11.17
C HIS A 104 -7.89 -0.43 -10.72
N LEU A 105 -7.61 -0.03 -9.47
CA LEU A 105 -6.24 0.14 -9.01
C LEU A 105 -5.73 -1.19 -8.46
N ASN A 106 -4.93 -1.86 -9.29
CA ASN A 106 -3.95 -2.82 -8.82
C ASN A 106 -2.60 -2.12 -8.90
N CYS A 107 -1.98 -1.89 -7.75
CA CYS A 107 -0.72 -1.16 -7.66
C CYS A 107 0.38 -1.83 -8.49
N LEU A 108 0.29 -3.17 -8.59
CA LEU A 108 1.28 -4.03 -9.22
C LEU A 108 1.11 -4.06 -10.76
N LEU A 109 -0.06 -3.71 -11.30
CA LEU A 109 -0.25 -3.64 -12.77
C LEU A 109 0.40 -2.40 -13.40
N ARG A 110 0.73 -1.37 -12.61
CA ARG A 110 1.35 -0.13 -13.14
C ARG A 110 2.85 -0.26 -13.43
N ARG A 111 3.56 -1.24 -12.87
CA ARG A 111 5.00 -1.45 -13.13
C ARG A 111 5.29 -1.99 -14.55
N GLY A 112 4.38 -2.80 -15.11
CA GLY A 112 4.59 -3.48 -16.41
C GLY A 112 4.58 -2.59 -17.67
N LYS A 113 4.16 -1.32 -17.60
CA LYS A 113 4.05 -0.43 -18.79
C LYS A 113 5.24 0.51 -19.02
N ARG A 114 6.25 0.59 -18.13
CA ARG A 114 7.37 1.54 -18.31
C ARG A 114 8.58 1.03 -19.10
N HIS A 115 8.67 -0.26 -19.43
CA HIS A 115 9.85 -0.79 -20.15
C HIS A 115 9.81 -0.70 -21.68
N LYS A 116 8.79 -0.08 -22.30
CA LYS A 116 8.70 0.06 -23.78
C LYS A 116 8.76 1.48 -24.33
N ALA A 117 9.01 2.51 -23.51
CA ALA A 117 9.04 3.91 -23.98
C ALA A 117 10.43 4.57 -24.01
N GLN A 118 11.49 3.93 -23.50
CA GLN A 118 12.84 4.47 -23.52
C GLN A 118 13.74 3.62 -24.43
N GLY A 119 13.60 3.81 -25.74
CA GLY A 119 14.35 3.06 -26.74
C GLY A 119 14.09 3.53 -28.17
N LYS A 120 13.90 4.84 -28.37
CA LYS A 120 13.84 5.45 -29.71
C LYS A 120 14.12 6.95 -29.66
N ALA A 121 15.28 7.34 -29.14
CA ALA A 121 15.84 8.67 -29.32
C ALA A 121 17.34 8.56 -29.01
N ASP A 122 18.11 8.07 -29.98
CA ASP A 122 19.54 8.36 -30.15
C ASP A 122 20.07 7.48 -31.28
N SER A 123 19.73 7.83 -32.51
CA SER A 123 20.49 7.40 -33.68
C SER A 123 20.18 8.28 -34.88
N GLN A 124 20.33 9.61 -34.74
CA GLN A 124 20.49 10.51 -35.89
C GLN A 124 21.41 11.67 -35.51
N HIS A 125 22.72 11.40 -35.46
CA HIS A 125 23.71 12.42 -35.79
C HIS A 125 25.03 11.74 -36.19
N LEU A 126 25.08 11.24 -37.43
CA LEU A 126 26.33 11.04 -38.14
C LEU A 126 26.06 11.22 -39.63
N SER A 127 26.27 12.43 -40.14
CA SER A 127 26.61 12.70 -41.53
C SER A 127 27.00 14.17 -41.67
N ILE A 128 28.15 14.34 -42.32
CA ILE A 128 28.78 15.56 -42.85
C ILE A 128 29.70 16.29 -41.85
#